data_AF-A0A956E7B3-F1
#
_entry.id   AF-A0A956E7B3-F1
#
_cell.length_a   1.000
_cell.length_b   1.000
_cell.length_c   1.000
_cell.angle_alpha   90.00
_cell.angle_beta   90.00
_cell.angle_gamma   90.00
#
_symmetry.space_group_name_H-M   'P 1'
#
loop_
_entity.id
_entity.type
_entity.pdbx_description
1 polymer ?
#
loop_
_entity_poly.entity_id
_entity_poly.type
_entity_poly.pdbx_seq_one_letter_code
_entity_poly.pdbx_strand_id
1 'polypeptide(L)'
;LPQQVMRSDRDLLGSPLVSLNEPKPVWLGHAPASPQQQALREWLLKHHQGRGRVAINDWVLGEYVAASTDVPVLGGIRERNVPHVDAHPYRSMDDGKLKPAGMPAFFERYAVGYVIESGFRSPIEDQLKLVQPVEIVQGYRIYRVRAEPSYFQRGSGRVTAQRMNLIRVENARASSEGDVVLRFHYMESLGCRPDCSVEREDVAGDRVGFIRVNAPPARFEIFNVY
;
A
#
# COMPACT_ATOMS: atom_id res chain seq x y z
N LEU A 1 4.37 -39.99 1.51
CA LEU A 1 3.92 -40.00 2.93
C LEU A 1 2.41 -40.25 2.96
N PRO A 2 1.89 -40.99 3.96
CA PRO A 2 0.54 -41.55 3.95
C PRO A 2 -0.57 -40.53 4.24
N GLN A 3 -1.67 -40.73 3.51
CA GLN A 3 -3.07 -40.34 3.72
C GLN A 3 -3.42 -38.84 3.89
N GLN A 4 -3.58 -38.18 2.73
CA GLN A 4 -4.38 -36.97 2.59
C GLN A 4 -5.88 -37.30 2.59
N VAL A 5 -6.69 -36.46 3.24
CA VAL A 5 -8.16 -36.49 3.11
C VAL A 5 -8.55 -35.77 1.82
N MET A 6 -9.23 -36.47 0.92
CA MET A 6 -9.77 -35.89 -0.33
C MET A 6 -10.96 -34.97 -0.04
N ARG A 7 -11.04 -33.85 -0.76
CA ARG A 7 -12.27 -33.04 -0.82
C ARG A 7 -13.39 -33.84 -1.48
N SER A 8 -14.60 -33.70 -0.94
CA SER A 8 -15.76 -34.47 -1.40
C SER A 8 -16.32 -33.93 -2.72
N ASP A 9 -17.05 -34.77 -3.45
CA ASP A 9 -17.71 -34.41 -4.71
C ASP A 9 -18.68 -33.22 -4.58
N ARG A 10 -19.09 -32.86 -3.35
CA ARG A 10 -19.91 -31.67 -3.09
C ARG A 10 -19.16 -30.36 -3.32
N ASP A 11 -17.83 -30.34 -3.21
CA ASP A 11 -17.01 -29.14 -3.42
C ASP A 11 -16.88 -28.76 -4.91
N LEU A 12 -17.35 -29.63 -5.83
CA LEU A 12 -17.29 -29.44 -7.29
C LEU A 12 -18.62 -29.00 -7.91
N LEU A 13 -19.71 -29.02 -7.14
CA LEU A 13 -21.06 -28.63 -7.60
C LEU A 13 -21.20 -27.10 -7.60
N GLY A 14 -20.66 -26.44 -8.62
CA GLY A 14 -20.84 -25.00 -8.82
C GLY A 14 -19.83 -24.32 -9.74
N SER A 15 -18.79 -25.03 -10.18
CA SER A 15 -17.80 -24.46 -11.10
C SER A 15 -18.29 -24.52 -12.55
N PRO A 16 -18.23 -23.44 -13.34
CA PRO A 16 -18.55 -23.46 -14.78
C PRO A 16 -17.58 -24.33 -15.62
N LEU A 17 -16.59 -24.96 -14.98
CA LEU A 17 -15.57 -25.82 -15.59
C LEU A 17 -15.90 -27.32 -15.52
N VAL A 18 -17.11 -27.72 -15.12
CA VAL A 18 -17.51 -29.15 -14.90
C VAL A 18 -17.26 -30.07 -16.12
N SER A 19 -17.18 -29.52 -17.34
CA SER A 19 -16.97 -30.29 -18.58
C SER A 19 -15.57 -30.16 -19.19
N LEU A 20 -14.70 -29.33 -18.61
CA LEU A 20 -13.30 -29.23 -19.05
C LEU A 20 -12.47 -30.22 -18.23
N ASN A 21 -12.05 -31.31 -18.87
CA ASN A 21 -11.05 -32.22 -18.33
C ASN A 21 -9.66 -31.57 -18.44
N GLU A 22 -9.50 -30.40 -17.81
CA GLU A 22 -8.19 -29.78 -17.65
C GLU A 22 -7.38 -30.67 -16.71
N PRO A 23 -6.22 -31.20 -17.15
CA PRO A 23 -5.32 -31.85 -16.23
C PRO A 23 -4.99 -30.84 -15.14
N LYS A 24 -5.37 -31.15 -13.89
CA LYS A 24 -4.96 -30.34 -12.74
C LYS A 24 -3.45 -30.16 -12.84
N PRO A 25 -2.92 -28.93 -12.87
CA PRO A 25 -1.50 -28.72 -12.99
C PRO A 25 -0.81 -29.56 -11.91
N VAL A 26 0.20 -30.33 -12.33
CA VAL A 26 0.93 -31.30 -11.50
C VAL A 26 1.53 -30.64 -10.25
N TRP A 27 1.62 -29.30 -10.27
CA TRP A 27 2.00 -28.44 -9.16
C TRP A 27 1.04 -27.24 -9.04
N LEU A 28 0.17 -27.24 -8.03
CA LEU A 28 -0.43 -26.04 -7.45
C LEU A 28 0.50 -25.48 -6.34
N GLY A 29 1.81 -25.47 -6.63
CA GLY A 29 2.81 -24.84 -5.77
C GLY A 29 3.14 -23.47 -6.33
N HIS A 30 3.03 -22.42 -5.52
CA HIS A 30 3.60 -21.14 -5.88
C HIS A 30 5.13 -21.29 -5.93
N ALA A 31 5.76 -20.83 -7.03
CA ALA A 31 7.21 -20.74 -7.08
C ALA A 31 7.70 -19.84 -5.93
N PRO A 32 8.86 -20.14 -5.30
CA PRO A 32 9.41 -19.26 -4.28
C PRO A 32 9.67 -17.87 -4.87
N ALA A 33 9.66 -16.85 -4.02
CA ALA A 33 10.05 -15.50 -4.40
C ALA A 33 11.45 -15.49 -5.02
N SER A 34 11.67 -14.65 -6.03
CA SER A 34 12.97 -14.57 -6.68
C SER A 34 14.05 -14.05 -5.70
N PRO A 35 15.34 -14.37 -5.90
CA PRO A 35 16.41 -13.80 -5.09
C PRO A 35 16.41 -12.26 -5.05
N GLN A 36 15.98 -11.62 -6.14
CA GLN A 36 15.86 -10.16 -6.25
C GLN A 36 14.77 -9.64 -5.29
N GLN A 37 13.60 -10.29 -5.29
CA GLN A 37 12.49 -9.94 -4.39
C GLN A 37 12.88 -10.13 -2.92
N GLN A 38 13.53 -11.25 -2.60
CA GLN A 38 13.99 -11.54 -1.24
C GLN A 38 15.01 -10.49 -0.75
N ALA A 39 15.99 -10.13 -1.58
CA ALA A 39 16.98 -9.12 -1.23
C ALA A 39 16.35 -7.74 -0.97
N LEU A 40 15.37 -7.33 -1.78
CA LEU A 40 14.67 -6.06 -1.54
C LEU A 40 13.87 -6.09 -0.25
N ARG A 41 13.17 -7.20 0.02
CA ARG A 41 12.41 -7.38 1.27
C ARG A 41 13.33 -7.23 2.48
N GLU A 42 14.47 -7.90 2.48
CA GLU A 42 15.47 -7.79 3.56
C GLU A 42 15.97 -6.37 3.73
N TRP A 43 16.25 -5.68 2.62
CA TRP A 43 16.64 -4.29 2.64
C TRP A 43 15.56 -3.41 3.30
N LEU A 44 14.29 -3.59 2.94
CA LEU A 44 13.18 -2.80 3.50
C LEU A 44 12.99 -3.03 4.99
N LEU A 45 13.04 -4.29 5.44
CA LEU A 45 12.93 -4.61 6.87
C LEU A 45 14.05 -3.97 7.69
N LYS A 46 15.23 -3.81 7.11
CA LYS A 46 16.39 -3.20 7.77
C LYS A 46 16.36 -1.67 7.74
N HIS A 47 15.89 -1.05 6.66
CA HIS A 47 16.09 0.39 6.41
C HIS A 47 14.82 1.25 6.34
N HIS A 48 13.63 0.66 6.24
CA HIS A 48 12.38 1.43 6.13
C HIS A 48 12.11 2.27 7.38
N GLN A 49 12.37 1.71 8.56
CA GLN A 49 12.28 2.39 9.87
C GLN A 49 10.95 3.14 10.11
N GLY A 50 9.85 2.70 9.47
CA GLY A 50 8.54 3.33 9.59
C GLY A 50 8.39 4.65 8.80
N ARG A 51 9.36 5.02 7.96
CA ARG A 51 9.31 6.27 7.17
C ARG A 51 8.29 6.17 6.04
N GLY A 52 7.07 6.61 6.31
CA GLY A 52 6.04 6.76 5.29
C GLY A 52 5.78 5.48 4.49
N ARG A 53 5.18 5.64 3.31
CA ARG A 53 4.90 4.56 2.37
C ARG A 53 6.00 4.35 1.35
N VAL A 54 6.03 3.15 0.80
CA VAL A 54 6.95 2.74 -0.26
C VAL A 54 6.16 2.65 -1.56
N ALA A 55 6.37 3.58 -2.48
CA ALA A 55 5.80 3.51 -3.82
C ALA A 55 6.63 2.58 -4.69
N ILE A 56 6.03 1.50 -5.20
CA ILE A 56 6.70 0.49 -6.03
C ILE A 56 6.04 0.48 -7.41
N ASN A 57 6.86 0.66 -8.46
CA ASN A 57 6.39 0.73 -9.84
C ASN A 57 6.00 -0.65 -10.42
N ASP A 58 6.66 -1.71 -9.95
CA ASP A 58 6.44 -3.09 -10.33
C ASP A 58 5.33 -3.69 -9.46
N TRP A 59 4.20 -4.03 -10.08
CA TRP A 59 3.04 -4.55 -9.36
C TRP A 59 3.31 -5.92 -8.73
N VAL A 60 4.10 -6.79 -9.36
CA VAL A 60 4.41 -8.12 -8.80
C VAL A 60 5.27 -7.97 -7.55
N LEU A 61 6.27 -7.09 -7.61
CA LEU A 61 7.09 -6.76 -6.46
C LEU A 61 6.28 -6.10 -5.35
N GLY A 62 5.39 -5.17 -5.69
CA GLY A 62 4.53 -4.48 -4.74
C GLY A 62 3.63 -5.43 -3.95
N GLU A 63 2.94 -6.34 -4.64
CA GLU A 63 2.11 -7.38 -4.02
C GLU A 63 2.95 -8.33 -3.15
N TYR A 64 4.14 -8.73 -3.62
CA TYR A 64 5.04 -9.57 -2.83
C TYR A 64 5.45 -8.90 -1.51
N VAL A 65 5.87 -7.63 -1.55
CA VAL A 65 6.30 -6.90 -0.35
C VAL A 65 5.11 -6.72 0.61
N ALA A 66 3.94 -6.35 0.09
CA ALA A 66 2.72 -6.20 0.88
C ALA A 66 2.26 -7.52 1.54
N ALA A 67 2.45 -8.66 0.86
CA ALA A 67 2.08 -9.97 1.38
C ALA A 67 3.10 -10.56 2.36
N SER A 68 4.35 -10.08 2.36
CA SER A 68 5.47 -10.71 3.10
C SER A 68 6.07 -9.82 4.20
N THR A 69 5.54 -8.62 4.39
CA THR A 69 6.00 -7.62 5.39
C THR A 69 4.84 -6.75 5.88
N ASP A 70 5.07 -6.01 6.97
CA ASP A 70 4.19 -4.92 7.42
C ASP A 70 4.56 -3.55 6.81
N VAL A 71 5.41 -3.53 5.77
CA VAL A 71 5.80 -2.28 5.12
C VAL A 71 4.61 -1.76 4.30
N PRO A 72 4.17 -0.50 4.50
CA PRO A 72 3.08 0.07 3.73
C PRO A 72 3.49 0.33 2.28
N VAL A 73 2.96 -0.47 1.36
CA VAL A 73 3.24 -0.33 -0.07
C VAL A 73 2.15 0.47 -0.76
N LEU A 74 2.55 1.30 -1.72
CA LEU A 74 1.68 1.91 -2.73
C LEU A 74 2.08 1.37 -4.09
N GLY A 75 1.10 1.06 -4.93
CA GLY A 75 1.31 0.44 -6.23
C GLY A 75 0.12 -0.44 -6.60
N GLY A 76 0.41 -1.53 -7.29
CA GLY A 76 -0.59 -2.48 -7.78
C GLY A 76 -0.77 -2.40 -9.29
N ILE A 77 -1.72 -3.17 -9.82
CA ILE A 77 -1.94 -3.28 -11.25
C ILE A 77 -2.60 -1.99 -11.76
N ARG A 78 -1.84 -1.15 -12.46
CA ARG A 78 -2.30 0.12 -13.06
C ARG A 78 -3.55 -0.06 -13.93
N GLU A 79 -3.65 -1.19 -14.61
CA GLU A 79 -4.71 -1.52 -15.56
C GLU A 79 -6.04 -1.93 -14.89
N ARG A 80 -6.05 -2.19 -13.57
CA ARG A 80 -7.30 -2.48 -12.86
C ARG A 80 -8.01 -1.17 -12.55
N ASN A 81 -9.17 -0.97 -13.17
CA ASN A 81 -10.03 0.19 -12.94
C ASN A 81 -10.80 0.11 -11.59
N VAL A 82 -10.09 -0.12 -10.49
CA VAL A 82 -10.65 -0.02 -9.13
C VAL A 82 -10.35 1.38 -8.58
N PRO A 83 -11.23 1.97 -7.75
CA PRO A 83 -11.01 3.30 -7.19
C PRO A 83 -9.62 3.50 -6.55
N HIS A 84 -9.11 2.48 -5.85
CA HIS A 84 -7.80 2.50 -5.17
C HIS A 84 -6.59 2.72 -6.08
N VAL A 85 -6.74 2.58 -7.41
CA VAL A 85 -5.66 2.84 -8.37
C VAL A 85 -5.30 4.34 -8.48
N ASP A 86 -6.06 5.25 -7.84
CA ASP A 86 -5.65 6.65 -7.67
C ASP A 86 -4.31 6.77 -6.89
N ALA A 87 -3.99 5.82 -6.02
CA ALA A 87 -2.74 5.76 -5.26
C ALA A 87 -1.54 5.15 -6.02
N HIS A 88 -1.64 5.00 -7.34
CA HIS A 88 -0.56 4.49 -8.17
C HIS A 88 0.36 5.65 -8.64
N PRO A 89 1.70 5.59 -8.39
CA PRO A 89 2.61 6.71 -8.65
C PRO A 89 2.58 7.19 -10.12
N TYR A 90 2.36 6.26 -11.04
CA TYR A 90 2.38 6.52 -12.48
C TYR A 90 1.04 6.91 -13.10
N ARG A 91 -0.06 6.96 -12.34
CA ARG A 91 -1.34 7.46 -12.86
C ARG A 91 -1.36 8.98 -13.02
N SER A 92 -0.47 9.66 -12.30
CA SER A 92 -0.24 11.10 -12.45
C SER A 92 0.42 11.50 -13.78
N MET A 93 0.72 10.54 -14.66
CA MET A 93 1.30 10.76 -15.98
C MET A 93 0.22 10.76 -17.07
N ASP A 94 0.14 11.84 -17.86
CA ASP A 94 -0.59 11.88 -19.14
C ASP A 94 0.40 11.54 -20.27
N ASP A 95 0.04 10.63 -21.18
CA ASP A 95 0.88 10.25 -22.35
C ASP A 95 2.34 9.91 -22.01
N GLY A 96 2.58 9.27 -20.86
CA GLY A 96 3.93 8.92 -20.40
C GLY A 96 4.78 10.12 -19.97
N LYS A 97 4.19 11.31 -19.88
CA LYS A 97 4.82 12.53 -19.34
C LYS A 97 4.31 12.80 -17.93
N LEU A 98 5.25 12.88 -17.01
CA LEU A 98 5.00 13.28 -15.64
C LEU A 98 4.55 14.74 -15.62
N LYS A 99 3.35 15.05 -15.10
CA LYS A 99 3.01 16.44 -14.78
C LYS A 99 3.94 16.87 -13.63
N PRO A 100 4.91 17.79 -13.83
CA PRO A 100 5.91 18.09 -12.80
C PRO A 100 5.31 18.63 -11.50
N ALA A 101 4.12 19.24 -11.58
CA ALA A 101 3.35 19.70 -10.43
C ALA A 101 2.69 18.55 -9.62
N GLY A 102 2.56 17.35 -10.18
CA GLY A 102 1.83 16.24 -9.58
C GLY A 102 2.64 15.40 -8.60
N MET A 103 3.95 15.23 -8.82
CA MET A 103 4.76 14.30 -8.02
C MET A 103 4.97 14.76 -6.56
N PRO A 104 5.31 16.05 -6.28
CA PRO A 104 5.38 16.52 -4.90
C PRO A 104 4.04 16.34 -4.17
N ALA A 105 2.94 16.71 -4.84
CA ALA A 105 1.59 16.56 -4.31
C ALA A 105 1.22 15.09 -4.08
N PHE A 106 1.66 14.17 -4.95
CA PHE A 106 1.47 12.74 -4.79
C PHE A 106 2.24 12.20 -3.57
N PHE A 107 3.52 12.56 -3.44
CA PHE A 107 4.34 12.15 -2.30
C PHE A 107 3.76 12.63 -0.98
N GLU A 108 3.27 13.87 -0.93
CA GLU A 108 2.59 14.39 0.23
C GLU A 108 1.24 13.68 0.48
N ARG A 109 0.37 13.62 -0.54
CA ARG A 109 -0.99 13.06 -0.45
C ARG A 109 -0.99 11.62 0.07
N TYR A 110 -0.02 10.81 -0.34
CA TYR A 110 0.04 9.40 0.09
C TYR A 110 1.14 9.10 1.10
N ALA A 111 1.74 10.13 1.70
CA ALA A 111 2.78 10.01 2.72
C ALA A 111 3.97 9.15 2.26
N VAL A 112 4.45 9.34 1.04
CA VAL A 112 5.51 8.54 0.43
C VAL A 112 6.86 8.89 1.05
N GLY A 113 7.53 7.89 1.63
CA GLY A 113 8.89 8.01 2.18
C GLY A 113 9.96 7.44 1.25
N TYR A 114 9.62 6.42 0.46
CA TYR A 114 10.52 5.78 -0.48
C TYR A 114 9.83 5.49 -1.82
N VAL A 115 10.62 5.49 -2.89
CA VAL A 115 10.21 5.07 -4.23
C VAL A 115 11.17 3.99 -4.70
N ILE A 116 10.63 2.90 -5.26
CA ILE A 116 11.39 1.76 -5.76
C ILE A 116 11.05 1.56 -7.23
N GLU A 117 12.10 1.58 -8.05
CA GLU A 117 12.02 1.51 -9.49
C GLU A 117 12.72 0.26 -10.03
N SER A 118 11.97 -0.56 -10.76
CA SER A 118 12.51 -1.60 -11.66
C SER A 118 12.71 -1.04 -13.09
N GLY A 119 13.42 -1.79 -13.95
CA GLY A 119 13.61 -1.46 -15.37
C GLY A 119 14.78 -0.51 -15.66
N PHE A 120 14.86 -0.03 -16.91
CA PHE A 120 16.04 0.70 -17.42
C PHE A 120 16.00 2.22 -17.25
N ARG A 121 14.81 2.83 -17.19
CA ARG A 121 14.68 4.29 -17.02
C ARG A 121 13.35 4.61 -16.34
N SER A 122 13.41 5.40 -15.28
CA SER A 122 12.23 5.90 -14.58
C SER A 122 12.17 7.42 -14.65
N PRO A 123 10.99 8.03 -14.88
CA PRO A 123 10.80 9.46 -14.72
C PRO A 123 11.20 10.02 -13.34
N ILE A 124 11.29 9.18 -12.31
CA ILE A 124 11.80 9.54 -10.97
C ILE A 124 13.26 10.00 -11.04
N GLU A 125 14.05 9.47 -11.97
CA GLU A 125 15.45 9.84 -12.18
C GLU A 125 15.63 11.30 -12.59
N ASP A 126 14.62 11.89 -13.24
CA ASP A 126 14.62 13.31 -13.62
C ASP A 126 14.20 14.22 -12.43
N GLN A 127 13.84 13.65 -11.27
CA GLN A 127 13.27 14.35 -10.11
C GLN A 127 14.20 14.35 -8.89
N LEU A 128 15.52 14.40 -9.07
CA LEU A 128 16.52 14.37 -7.97
C LEU A 128 16.41 15.54 -6.96
N LYS A 129 15.63 16.57 -7.29
CA LYS A 129 15.26 17.65 -6.35
C LYS A 129 14.21 17.20 -5.32
N LEU A 130 13.40 16.19 -5.65
CA LEU A 130 12.36 15.63 -4.79
C LEU A 130 12.81 14.36 -4.08
N VAL A 131 13.70 13.60 -4.73
CA VAL A 131 14.19 12.32 -4.23
C VAL A 131 15.72 12.29 -4.13
N GLN A 132 16.23 11.42 -3.28
CA GLN A 132 17.65 11.14 -3.13
C GLN A 132 17.89 9.67 -3.48
N PRO A 133 18.79 9.34 -4.42
CA PRO A 133 19.22 7.96 -4.63
C PRO A 133 19.85 7.40 -3.35
N VAL A 134 19.45 6.19 -2.95
CA VAL A 134 19.94 5.54 -1.74
C VAL A 134 20.83 4.36 -2.10
N GLU A 135 20.29 3.40 -2.86
CA GLU A 135 20.97 2.15 -3.15
C GLU A 135 20.36 1.47 -4.39
N ILE A 136 21.10 0.55 -4.99
CA ILE A 136 20.59 -0.39 -5.99
C ILE A 136 20.68 -1.79 -5.40
N VAL A 137 19.53 -2.45 -5.24
CA VAL A 137 19.44 -3.81 -4.68
C VAL A 137 18.97 -4.75 -5.78
N GLN A 138 19.88 -5.59 -6.28
CA GLN A 138 19.55 -6.64 -7.26
C GLN A 138 18.75 -6.13 -8.48
N GLY A 139 19.09 -4.93 -8.96
CA GLY A 139 18.43 -4.27 -10.11
C GLY A 139 17.27 -3.34 -9.75
N TYR A 140 16.82 -3.30 -8.49
CA TYR A 140 15.86 -2.31 -8.00
C TYR A 140 16.58 -1.06 -7.51
N ARG A 141 16.21 0.10 -8.08
CA ARG A 141 16.76 1.40 -7.70
C ARG A 141 15.88 2.00 -6.61
N ILE A 142 16.49 2.35 -5.48
CA ILE A 142 15.79 2.84 -4.30
C ILE A 142 16.08 4.32 -4.13
N TYR A 143 15.01 5.10 -4.01
CA TYR A 143 15.07 6.53 -3.77
C TYR A 143 14.34 6.87 -2.47
N ARG A 144 14.95 7.73 -1.65
CA ARG A 144 14.31 8.34 -0.49
C ARG A 144 13.65 9.64 -0.91
N VAL A 145 12.36 9.82 -0.57
CA VAL A 145 11.70 11.11 -0.72
C VAL A 145 12.31 12.09 0.29
N ARG A 146 12.74 13.26 -0.20
CA ARG A 146 13.44 14.27 0.60
C ARG A 146 12.52 14.94 1.62
N ALA A 147 11.26 15.19 1.24
CA ALA A 147 10.25 15.68 2.17
C ALA A 147 9.99 14.64 3.27
N GLU A 148 9.65 15.11 4.47
CA GLU A 148 9.26 14.22 5.56
C GLU A 148 7.81 13.77 5.38
N PRO A 149 7.54 12.46 5.21
CA PRO A 149 6.17 11.99 5.06
C PRO A 149 5.40 12.11 6.37
N SER A 150 4.12 12.47 6.28
CA SER A 150 3.19 12.45 7.40
C SER A 150 1.95 11.66 7.03
N TYR A 151 1.53 10.72 7.88
CA TYR A 151 0.24 10.05 7.70
C TYR A 151 -0.96 10.93 8.03
N PHE A 152 -0.76 12.15 8.56
CA PHE A 152 -1.82 13.05 9.01
C PHE A 152 -2.03 14.18 8.02
N GLN A 153 -3.15 14.18 7.30
CA GLN A 153 -3.57 15.31 6.48
C GLN A 153 -4.04 16.48 7.36
N ARG A 154 -4.77 16.16 8.43
CA ARG A 154 -5.27 17.12 9.42
C ARG A 154 -5.15 16.50 10.82
N GLY A 155 -4.86 17.35 11.82
CA GLY A 155 -4.47 16.90 13.15
C GLY A 155 -3.04 16.37 13.20
N SER A 156 -2.67 15.69 14.28
CA SER A 156 -1.33 15.09 14.42
C SER A 156 -1.33 13.87 15.33
N GLY A 157 -0.22 13.13 15.35
CA GLY A 157 -0.03 11.96 16.18
C GLY A 157 1.07 11.07 15.62
N ARG A 158 1.05 9.80 16.01
CA ARG A 158 2.03 8.80 15.55
C ARG A 158 1.32 7.51 15.20
N VAL A 159 1.45 7.08 13.95
CA VAL A 159 1.05 5.72 13.55
C VAL A 159 2.11 4.76 14.07
N THR A 160 1.74 3.85 14.97
CA THR A 160 2.67 2.90 15.62
C THR A 160 2.55 1.48 15.12
N ALA A 161 1.43 1.15 14.47
CA ALA A 161 1.28 -0.07 13.71
C ALA A 161 0.41 0.19 12.48
N GLN A 162 0.79 -0.43 11.37
CA GLN A 162 -0.04 -0.53 10.18
C GLN A 162 0.24 -1.91 9.58
N ARG A 163 -0.78 -2.75 9.54
CA ARG A 163 -0.71 -4.09 8.99
C ARG A 163 -2.09 -4.46 8.46
N MET A 164 -2.20 -5.64 7.87
CA MET A 164 -3.49 -6.15 7.42
C MET A 164 -4.54 -6.05 8.54
N ASN A 165 -5.64 -5.35 8.26
CA ASN A 165 -6.78 -5.10 9.15
C ASN A 165 -6.49 -4.29 10.44
N LEU A 166 -5.37 -3.58 10.55
CA LEU A 166 -5.09 -2.75 11.74
C LEU A 166 -4.24 -1.53 11.42
N ILE A 167 -4.71 -0.36 11.87
CA ILE A 167 -3.92 0.86 12.03
C ILE A 167 -4.00 1.27 13.49
N ARG A 168 -2.85 1.46 14.16
CA ARG A 168 -2.78 1.97 15.53
C ARG A 168 -2.19 3.36 15.54
N VAL A 169 -2.87 4.27 16.23
CA VAL A 169 -2.44 5.66 16.42
C VAL A 169 -2.24 5.96 17.90
N GLU A 170 -1.15 6.66 18.20
CA GLU A 170 -0.82 7.16 19.53
C GLU A 170 -0.56 8.66 19.50
N ASN A 171 -0.73 9.30 20.66
CA ASN A 171 -0.55 10.73 20.86
C ASN A 171 -1.34 11.57 19.86
N ALA A 172 -2.54 11.08 19.48
CA ALA A 172 -3.41 11.78 18.56
C ALA A 172 -3.82 13.13 19.15
N ARG A 173 -3.74 14.17 18.33
CA ARG A 173 -4.24 15.51 18.65
C ARG A 173 -5.17 15.92 17.52
N ALA A 174 -6.43 16.12 17.89
CA ALA A 174 -7.44 16.63 16.99
C ALA A 174 -7.03 17.99 16.41
N SER A 175 -7.54 18.27 15.22
CA SER A 175 -7.46 19.57 14.58
C SER A 175 -8.37 20.59 15.27
N SER A 176 -8.37 21.83 14.77
CA SER A 176 -9.35 22.85 15.18
C SER A 176 -10.80 22.45 14.90
N GLU A 177 -11.04 21.50 14.00
CA GLU A 177 -12.36 20.96 13.65
C GLU A 177 -12.78 19.77 14.54
N GLY A 178 -11.92 19.37 15.50
CA GLY A 178 -12.23 18.28 16.43
C GLY A 178 -11.99 16.87 15.87
N ASP A 179 -11.22 16.75 14.79
CA ASP A 179 -10.98 15.49 14.10
C ASP A 179 -9.50 15.22 13.78
N VAL A 180 -9.22 14.00 13.32
CA VAL A 180 -7.96 13.65 12.65
C VAL A 180 -8.29 13.08 11.28
N VAL A 181 -7.57 13.50 10.25
CA VAL A 181 -7.65 12.89 8.91
C VAL A 181 -6.35 12.16 8.64
N LEU A 182 -6.43 10.84 8.49
CA LEU A 182 -5.31 9.98 8.15
C LEU A 182 -5.28 9.70 6.65
N ARG A 183 -4.12 9.82 6.02
CA ARG A 183 -3.87 9.59 4.59
C ARG A 183 -3.98 8.12 4.17
N PHE A 184 -4.89 7.33 4.74
CA PHE A 184 -5.20 5.95 4.34
C PHE A 184 -6.54 5.95 3.62
N HIS A 185 -6.70 5.07 2.63
CA HIS A 185 -7.97 4.95 1.92
C HIS A 185 -9.08 4.50 2.86
N TYR A 186 -10.20 5.21 2.80
CA TYR A 186 -11.42 4.81 3.50
C TYR A 186 -12.02 3.53 2.91
N MET A 187 -12.62 2.71 3.76
CA MET A 187 -13.48 1.59 3.36
C MET A 187 -14.70 1.57 4.30
N GLU A 188 -15.87 1.19 3.76
CA GLU A 188 -17.12 1.15 4.53
C GLU A 188 -17.09 0.16 5.70
N SER A 189 -16.23 -0.86 5.61
CA SER A 189 -16.07 -1.88 6.63
C SER A 189 -15.08 -1.49 7.74
N LEU A 190 -14.60 -0.25 7.78
CA LEU A 190 -13.71 0.19 8.86
C LEU A 190 -14.50 0.50 10.13
N GLY A 191 -13.96 0.05 11.26
CA GLY A 191 -14.39 0.42 12.60
C GLY A 191 -13.28 1.12 13.36
N CYS A 192 -13.64 1.73 14.48
CA CYS A 192 -12.70 2.41 15.38
C CYS A 192 -12.97 2.04 16.83
N ARG A 193 -11.92 1.94 17.64
CA ARG A 193 -12.01 1.66 19.09
C ARG A 193 -10.90 2.40 19.85
N PRO A 194 -11.08 2.72 21.15
CA PRO A 194 -12.22 2.38 22.01
C PRO A 194 -13.48 3.22 21.75
N ASP A 195 -13.36 4.54 21.72
CA ASP A 195 -14.51 5.47 21.69
C ASP A 195 -14.35 6.47 20.52
N CYS A 196 -14.44 5.96 19.30
CA CYS A 196 -14.28 6.77 18.08
C CYS A 196 -15.11 6.20 16.93
N SER A 197 -15.35 7.03 15.92
CA SER A 197 -15.95 6.63 14.65
C SER A 197 -15.04 6.99 13.49
N VAL A 198 -15.22 6.31 12.37
CA VAL A 198 -14.53 6.61 11.11
C VAL A 198 -15.52 7.04 10.05
N GLU A 199 -15.14 8.06 9.30
CA GLU A 199 -15.89 8.59 8.17
C GLU A 199 -14.95 8.77 6.98
N ARG A 200 -15.55 8.95 5.81
CA ARG A 200 -14.81 9.32 4.61
C ARG A 200 -14.54 10.84 4.60
N GLU A 201 -13.28 11.20 4.41
CA GLU A 201 -12.86 12.54 3.99
C GLU A 201 -12.70 12.57 2.48
N ASP A 202 -13.36 13.50 1.80
CA ASP A 202 -13.15 13.69 0.37
C ASP A 202 -11.81 14.39 0.09
N VAL A 203 -11.06 13.85 -0.87
CA VAL A 203 -9.72 14.34 -1.20
C VAL A 203 -9.67 14.66 -2.68
N ALA A 204 -9.30 15.90 -3.00
CA ALA A 204 -9.19 16.32 -4.39
C ALA A 204 -8.20 15.42 -5.17
N GLY A 205 -8.71 14.78 -6.22
CA GLY A 205 -7.92 13.86 -7.05
C GLY A 205 -7.76 12.44 -6.47
N ASP A 206 -8.56 12.06 -5.48
CA ASP A 206 -8.68 10.69 -4.97
C ASP A 206 -10.17 10.32 -4.80
N ARG A 207 -10.64 9.29 -5.52
CA ARG A 207 -12.06 8.90 -5.52
C ARG A 207 -12.46 8.09 -4.30
N VAL A 208 -11.50 7.51 -3.59
CA VAL A 208 -11.75 6.72 -2.37
C VAL A 208 -11.87 7.63 -1.16
N GLY A 209 -11.04 8.68 -1.14
CA GLY A 209 -10.94 9.57 0.00
C GLY A 209 -10.15 8.94 1.15
N PHE A 210 -10.01 9.71 2.22
CA PHE A 210 -9.20 9.36 3.37
C PHE A 210 -10.05 9.03 4.60
N ILE A 211 -9.41 8.41 5.60
CA ILE A 211 -10.07 8.10 6.87
C ILE A 211 -10.09 9.36 7.73
N ARG A 212 -11.29 9.87 8.01
CA ARG A 212 -11.55 10.86 9.06
C ARG A 212 -11.91 10.11 10.35
N VAL A 213 -11.33 10.51 11.48
CA VAL A 213 -11.69 10.04 12.81
C VAL A 213 -12.21 11.22 13.60
N ASN A 214 -13.48 11.17 13.99
CA ASN A 214 -14.14 12.24 14.73
C ASN A 214 -13.87 12.09 16.24
N ALA A 215 -13.62 13.22 16.91
CA ALA A 215 -13.31 13.28 18.35
C ALA A 215 -12.33 12.18 18.82
N PRO A 216 -11.17 12.01 18.16
CA PRO A 216 -10.31 10.86 18.41
C PRO A 216 -9.76 10.90 19.84
N PRO A 217 -9.79 9.77 20.59
CA PRO A 217 -9.02 9.67 21.82
C PRO A 217 -7.53 9.74 21.50
N ALA A 218 -6.68 10.06 22.48
CA ALA A 218 -5.23 10.18 22.27
C ALA A 218 -4.58 8.87 21.76
N ARG A 219 -5.23 7.73 21.96
CA ARG A 219 -4.83 6.42 21.43
C ARG A 219 -6.06 5.71 20.88
N PHE A 220 -5.99 5.27 19.64
CA PHE A 220 -7.07 4.52 19.00
C PHE A 220 -6.54 3.50 18.00
N GLU A 221 -7.41 2.58 17.63
CA GLU A 221 -7.19 1.61 16.57
C GLU A 221 -8.30 1.72 15.53
N ILE A 222 -7.92 1.68 14.26
CA ILE A 222 -8.82 1.47 13.14
C ILE A 222 -8.61 0.04 12.66
N PHE A 223 -9.70 -0.68 12.43
CA PHE A 223 -9.66 -2.09 12.05
C PHE A 223 -10.80 -2.41 11.09
N ASN A 224 -10.75 -3.59 10.49
CA ASN A 224 -11.81 -4.05 9.60
C ASN A 224 -12.85 -4.86 10.38
N VAL A 225 -14.14 -4.60 10.19
CA VAL A 225 -15.25 -5.15 11.01
C VAL A 225 -15.93 -6.41 10.44
N TYR A 226 -15.37 -7.02 9.39
CA TYR A 226 -15.95 -8.20 8.74
C TYR A 226 -16.29 -9.35 9.70
#